data_AF-A0A093QGL6-F1
#
_entry.id   AF-A0A093QGL6-F1
#
_cell.length_a   1.000
_cell.length_b   1.000
_cell.length_c   1.000
_cell.angle_alpha   90.00
_cell.angle_beta   90.00
_cell.angle_gamma   90.00
#
_symmetry.space_group_name_H-M   'P 1'
#
loop_
_entity.id
_entity.type
_entity.pdbx_description
1 polymer ?
#
loop_
_entity_poly.entity_id
_entity_poly.type
_entity_poly.pdbx_seq_one_letter_code
_entity_poly.pdbx_strand_id
1 'polypeptide(L)' 'QPQHSIPDVFIWMMSNNKRVAYARIPSKDLLHSLVDEEMGKDCAKVKTVFLKV' A
#
# COMPACT_ATOMS: atom_id res chain seq x y z
N GLN A 1 -0.46 17.18 -16.05
CA GLN A 1 -1.47 16.41 -15.29
C GLN A 1 -1.24 16.69 -13.80
N PRO A 2 -2.28 16.80 -12.95
CA PRO A 2 -2.10 16.98 -11.51
C PRO A 2 -1.30 15.81 -10.95
N GLN A 3 -0.29 16.08 -10.13
CA GLN A 3 0.40 15.00 -9.41
C GLN A 3 -0.49 14.55 -8.25
N HIS A 4 -0.70 13.23 -8.11
CA HIS A 4 -1.34 12.67 -6.93
C HIS A 4 -0.47 12.95 -5.70
N SER A 5 -1.03 13.62 -4.70
CA SER A 5 -0.32 14.06 -3.49
C SER A 5 -0.19 12.96 -2.42
N ILE A 6 -0.99 11.91 -2.49
CA ILE A 6 -0.98 10.83 -1.49
C ILE A 6 0.08 9.79 -1.88
N PRO A 7 1.15 9.59 -1.08
CA PRO A 7 2.21 8.66 -1.42
C PRO A 7 1.73 7.22 -1.29
N ASP A 8 2.12 6.34 -2.19
CA ASP A 8 1.84 4.91 -2.05
C ASP A 8 2.73 4.28 -0.96
N VAL A 9 2.24 3.19 -0.37
CA VAL A 9 3.03 2.35 0.52
C VAL A 9 3.79 1.32 -0.32
N PHE A 10 5.09 1.17 -0.05
CA PHE A 10 5.91 0.14 -0.66
C PHE A 10 6.35 -0.88 0.39
N ILE A 11 6.11 -2.15 0.12
CA ILE A 11 6.64 -3.28 0.89
C ILE A 11 7.78 -3.89 0.08
N TRP A 12 8.97 -3.97 0.67
CA TRP A 12 10.14 -4.60 0.04
C TRP A 12 10.46 -5.92 0.71
N MET A 13 10.71 -6.96 -0.09
CA MET A 13 11.38 -8.18 0.39
C MET A 13 12.88 -7.97 0.31
N MET A 14 13.56 -8.19 1.42
CA MET A 14 15.01 -8.06 1.54
C MET A 14 15.66 -9.45 1.58
N SER A 15 16.75 -9.64 0.84
CA SER A 15 17.63 -10.81 0.94
C SER A 15 19.08 -10.34 0.80
N ASN A 16 19.93 -10.67 1.77
CA ASN A 16 21.33 -10.21 1.82
C ASN A 16 21.46 -8.69 1.60
N ASN A 17 20.64 -7.89 2.29
CA ASN A 17 20.54 -6.44 2.18
C ASN A 17 20.16 -5.91 0.78
N LYS A 18 19.74 -6.78 -0.15
CA LYS A 18 19.21 -6.41 -1.47
C LYS A 18 17.70 -6.51 -1.49
N ARG A 19 17.04 -5.55 -2.14
CA ARG A 19 15.60 -5.62 -2.45
C ARG A 19 15.40 -6.62 -3.59
N VAL A 20 14.65 -7.68 -3.36
CA VAL A 20 14.46 -8.78 -4.33
C VAL A 20 13.04 -8.89 -4.88
N ALA A 21 12.06 -8.29 -4.20
CA ALA A 21 10.69 -8.21 -4.67
C ALA A 21 9.96 -7.07 -3.96
N TYR A 22 8.83 -6.64 -4.51
CA TYR A 22 8.06 -5.51 -3.98
C TYR A 22 6.56 -5.60 -4.20
N ALA A 23 5.82 -4.94 -3.33
CA ALA A 23 4.42 -4.58 -3.59
C ALA A 23 4.25 -3.07 -3.41
N ARG A 24 3.53 -2.45 -4.34
CA ARG A 24 3.04 -1.07 -4.24
C ARG A 24 1.57 -1.12 -3.87
N ILE A 25 1.21 -0.51 -2.76
CA ILE A 25 -0.17 -0.45 -2.26
C ILE A 25 -0.60 1.02 -2.28
N PRO A 26 -1.68 1.36 -3.02
CA PRO A 26 -2.25 2.70 -2.98
C PRO A 26 -2.66 3.04 -1.55
N SER A 27 -2.09 4.09 -0.98
CA SER A 27 -2.38 4.52 0.40
C SER A 27 -3.85 4.86 0.61
N LYS A 28 -4.54 5.33 -0.43
CA LYS A 28 -6.00 5.54 -0.39
C LYS A 28 -6.79 4.29 -0.03
N ASP A 29 -6.27 3.10 -0.33
CA ASP A 29 -6.94 1.85 0.01
C ASP A 29 -6.75 1.50 1.50
N LEU A 30 -5.75 2.08 2.16
CA LEU A 30 -5.37 1.81 3.56
C LEU A 30 -5.82 2.89 4.54
N LEU A 31 -6.22 4.07 4.06
CA LEU A 31 -6.58 5.23 4.88
C LEU A 31 -7.62 4.85 5.94
N HIS A 32 -7.38 5.31 7.16
CA HIS A 32 -8.35 5.24 8.23
C HIS A 32 -9.15 6.55 8.29
N SER A 33 -10.48 6.45 8.40
CA SER A 33 -11.37 7.56 8.72
C SER A 33 -12.49 7.05 9.64
N LEU A 34 -13.11 7.97 10.37
CA LEU A 34 -14.33 7.71 11.14
C LEU A 34 -15.60 7.77 10.25
N VAL A 35 -15.46 8.30 9.03
CA VAL A 35 -16.51 8.37 8.01
C VAL A 35 -16.27 7.23 7.02
N ASP A 36 -17.26 6.33 6.88
CA ASP A 36 -17.11 5.11 6.09
C ASP A 36 -16.79 5.39 4.61
N GLU A 37 -17.37 6.45 4.03
CA GLU A 37 -17.12 6.85 2.63
C GLU A 37 -15.70 7.37 2.39
N GLU A 38 -15.01 7.81 3.45
CA GLU A 38 -13.63 8.29 3.40
C GLU A 38 -12.62 7.20 3.78
N MET A 39 -13.10 6.07 4.30
CA MET A 39 -12.25 4.95 4.70
C MET A 39 -11.71 4.22 3.47
N GLY A 40 -10.43 3.86 3.53
CA GLY A 40 -9.82 3.00 2.54
C GLY A 40 -10.46 1.61 2.54
N LYS A 41 -10.71 1.07 1.35
CA LYS A 41 -11.40 -0.22 1.19
C LYS A 41 -10.74 -1.41 1.92
N ASP A 42 -9.44 -1.33 2.17
CA ASP A 42 -8.61 -2.34 2.83
C ASP A 42 -8.23 -1.93 4.28
N CYS A 43 -8.78 -0.83 4.81
CA CYS A 43 -8.53 -0.40 6.18
C CYS A 43 -8.95 -1.48 7.19
N ALA A 44 -8.08 -1.74 8.18
CA ALA A 44 -8.28 -2.75 9.23
C ALA A 44 -8.57 -4.19 8.73
N LYS A 45 -8.28 -4.50 7.46
CA LYS A 45 -8.45 -5.85 6.88
C LYS A 45 -7.11 -6.57 6.73
N VAL A 46 -7.10 -7.86 7.00
CA VAL A 46 -5.99 -8.74 6.63
C VAL A 46 -6.07 -9.03 5.14
N LYS A 47 -4.96 -8.84 4.42
CA LYS A 47 -4.88 -9.03 2.97
C LYS A 47 -3.59 -9.72 2.58
N THR A 48 -3.70 -10.71 1.70
CA THR A 48 -2.54 -11.31 1.03
C THR A 48 -2.15 -10.46 -0.18
N VAL A 49 -0.87 -10.10 -0.29
CA VAL A 49 -0.32 -9.39 -1.45
C VAL A 49 0.74 -10.25 -2.13
N PHE A 50 0.68 -10.30 -3.46
CA PHE A 50 1.74 -10.90 -4.26
C PHE A 50 2.85 -9.87 -4.49
N LEU A 51 4.10 -10.30 -4.29
CA LEU A 51 5.26 -9.46 -4.58
C LEU A 51 5.67 -9.64 -6.04
N LYS A 52 6.00 -8.52 -6.69
CA LYS A 52 6.62 -8.50 -8.00
C LYS A 52 8.14 -8.58 -7.83
N VAL A 53 8.77 -9.52 -8.55
CA VAL A 53 10.24 -9.63 -8.68
C VAL A 53 10.77 -8.52 -9.58
#